data_AF-A0AAP8KGL3-F1
#
_entry.id   AF-A0AAP8KGL3-F1
#
_cell.length_a   1.000
_cell.length_b   1.000
_cell.length_c   1.000
_cell.angle_alpha   90.00
_cell.angle_beta   90.00
_cell.angle_gamma   90.00
#
_symmetry.space_group_name_H-M   'P 1'
#
loop_
_entity.id
_entity.type
_entity.pdbx_description
1 polymer ?
#
loop_
_entity_poly.entity_id
_entity_poly.type
_entity_poly.pdbx_seq_one_letter_code
_entity_poly.pdbx_strand_id
1 'polypeptide(L)'
;MPPPVQALAGVGLRAAHYRDFLARRPRVGWLEVHTENYLQPSGWDSHVLDTLRQDYPISLHGVGLGLGSARGFSESHLQHVRAVVERVEPVLVSEHLSWGAVAQQQLNDLLPLALNGAVLDLLCARVGRVQDVLKRPILLENVSTYLRFADDAMSEAQFLAELARRSGCGLLLDINNLYVNQCNHGEHALTAMQSIAPGSVGELHLGGHLVTPHAVIDHHGAAVADPVWDLYAAALQRFGAIPTLVEWDTDLPALDVLLGEADKAQAMLARHAPPTPWQGAALPSPPPPASLDALAAGQQAFATALLDAEATLPPFAGEQVPQRFALYRGNMSATWRRTLAHAYPVVLALVGEEFLGGLARAYGRQMPSDSADLNQFGARFADFLATFPHVADLPYLPDMARLEWAVHLAHYAPDAQGLAPESLAALHPDQLEARRFSLHPACALLESDWQVAALWQAHQEGEGQGMFPQDMRVASCALVCRTRWKAQVLLLDAAAHAALLALRQGQTFGAALDAAFELDPAFDLAPHLRQWLAHAVLAA
;
A
#
# COMPACT_ATOMS: atom_id res chain seq x y z
N MET A 1 -10.44 -17.51 -18.20
CA MET A 1 -10.45 -16.05 -18.45
C MET A 1 -11.68 -15.47 -17.77
N PRO A 2 -11.52 -14.44 -16.92
CA PRO A 2 -12.66 -13.72 -16.35
C PRO A 2 -13.52 -13.10 -17.47
N PRO A 3 -14.83 -12.89 -17.23
CA PRO A 3 -15.68 -12.22 -18.20
C PRO A 3 -15.18 -10.78 -18.45
N PRO A 4 -15.29 -10.27 -19.69
CA PRO A 4 -14.88 -8.90 -19.99
C PRO A 4 -15.70 -7.90 -19.17
N VAL A 5 -15.04 -6.91 -18.57
CA VAL A 5 -15.69 -5.85 -17.75
C VAL A 5 -16.31 -4.72 -18.58
N GLN A 6 -16.48 -4.95 -19.88
CA GLN A 6 -16.93 -3.93 -20.82
C GLN A 6 -18.35 -3.43 -20.47
N ALA A 7 -18.52 -2.10 -20.44
CA ALA A 7 -19.77 -1.43 -20.07
C ALA A 7 -20.29 -1.75 -18.65
N LEU A 8 -19.39 -2.14 -17.73
CA LEU A 8 -19.73 -2.37 -16.32
C LEU A 8 -19.12 -1.31 -15.40
N ALA A 9 -19.89 -0.94 -14.38
CA ALA A 9 -19.40 -0.15 -13.26
C ALA A 9 -18.78 -1.05 -12.18
N GLY A 10 -17.64 -0.62 -11.64
CA GLY A 10 -16.92 -1.25 -10.54
C GLY A 10 -16.74 -0.31 -9.36
N VAL A 11 -16.18 -0.84 -8.27
CA VAL A 11 -15.80 -0.04 -7.09
C VAL A 11 -14.43 -0.44 -6.58
N GLY A 12 -13.71 0.51 -5.98
CA GLY A 12 -12.48 0.21 -5.24
C GLY A 12 -12.78 -0.66 -4.02
N LEU A 13 -12.07 -1.78 -3.88
CA LEU A 13 -12.12 -2.63 -2.69
C LEU A 13 -11.05 -2.14 -1.70
N ARG A 14 -11.50 -1.71 -0.52
CA ARG A 14 -10.63 -1.28 0.59
C ARG A 14 -10.91 -2.12 1.84
N ALA A 15 -9.93 -2.20 2.75
CA ALA A 15 -9.98 -3.08 3.93
C ALA A 15 -11.26 -2.89 4.78
N ALA A 16 -11.76 -1.66 4.88
CA ALA A 16 -12.98 -1.34 5.60
C ALA A 16 -14.23 -2.09 5.08
N HIS A 17 -14.26 -2.45 3.78
CA HIS A 17 -15.40 -3.12 3.15
C HIS A 17 -15.21 -4.64 3.01
N TYR A 18 -14.05 -5.21 3.37
CA TYR A 18 -13.75 -6.65 3.18
C TYR A 18 -14.82 -7.56 3.80
N ARG A 19 -15.23 -7.28 5.04
CA ARG A 19 -16.25 -8.09 5.75
C ARG A 19 -17.58 -8.10 5.01
N ASP A 20 -18.01 -6.94 4.53
CA ASP A 20 -19.29 -6.82 3.83
C ASP A 20 -19.27 -7.51 2.46
N PHE A 21 -18.16 -7.43 1.72
CA PHE A 21 -18.01 -8.15 0.45
C PHE A 21 -17.99 -9.66 0.64
N LEU A 22 -17.25 -10.17 1.64
CA LEU A 22 -17.21 -11.60 1.94
C LEU A 22 -18.57 -12.14 2.39
N ALA A 23 -19.29 -11.38 3.23
CA ALA A 23 -20.55 -11.82 3.81
C ALA A 23 -21.73 -11.67 2.84
N ARG A 24 -21.85 -10.52 2.17
CA ARG A 24 -23.04 -10.15 1.38
C ARG A 24 -22.90 -10.45 -0.09
N ARG A 25 -21.66 -10.49 -0.62
CA ARG A 25 -21.37 -10.62 -2.06
C ARG A 25 -22.25 -9.70 -2.91
N PRO A 26 -22.19 -8.37 -2.67
CA PRO A 26 -23.07 -7.42 -3.34
C PRO A 26 -22.89 -7.48 -4.86
N ARG A 27 -23.96 -7.20 -5.60
CA ARG A 27 -23.90 -7.16 -7.06
C ARG A 27 -23.17 -5.91 -7.52
N VAL A 28 -21.96 -6.06 -8.03
CA VAL A 28 -21.16 -5.03 -8.71
C VAL A 28 -20.41 -5.67 -9.87
N GLY A 29 -20.05 -4.89 -10.89
CA GLY A 29 -19.48 -5.43 -12.12
C GLY A 29 -18.08 -6.01 -11.95
N TRP A 30 -17.24 -5.37 -11.14
CA TRP A 30 -15.85 -5.74 -10.90
C TRP A 30 -15.28 -4.95 -9.72
N LEU A 31 -14.11 -5.36 -9.23
CA LEU A 31 -13.41 -4.72 -8.12
C LEU A 31 -12.03 -4.26 -8.55
N GLU A 32 -11.61 -3.09 -8.08
CA GLU A 32 -10.22 -2.66 -8.18
C GLU A 32 -9.53 -2.72 -6.83
N VAL A 33 -8.25 -3.08 -6.83
CA VAL A 33 -7.38 -3.04 -5.66
C VAL A 33 -6.05 -2.37 -5.97
N HIS A 34 -5.46 -1.72 -4.97
CA HIS A 34 -4.07 -1.25 -5.06
C HIS A 34 -3.10 -2.42 -4.99
N THR A 35 -2.28 -2.57 -6.02
CA THR A 35 -1.36 -3.70 -6.20
C THR A 35 -0.41 -3.87 -5.02
N GLU A 36 0.07 -2.75 -4.48
CA GLU A 36 1.06 -2.67 -3.41
C GLU A 36 0.58 -3.28 -2.09
N ASN A 37 -0.73 -3.32 -1.86
CA ASN A 37 -1.32 -3.95 -0.67
C ASN A 37 -1.25 -5.49 -0.70
N TYR A 38 -0.92 -6.07 -1.86
CA TYR A 38 -0.97 -7.53 -2.07
C TYR A 38 0.36 -8.11 -2.59
N LEU A 39 1.47 -7.37 -2.41
CA LEU A 39 2.82 -7.86 -2.77
C LEU A 39 3.18 -9.14 -2.00
N GLN A 40 2.69 -9.28 -0.76
CA GLN A 40 2.84 -10.49 0.03
C GLN A 40 1.66 -11.45 -0.23
N PRO A 41 1.91 -12.70 -0.65
CA PRO A 41 0.86 -13.65 -1.00
C PRO A 41 0.30 -14.40 0.21
N SER A 42 0.12 -13.70 1.34
CA SER A 42 -0.28 -14.31 2.61
C SER A 42 -1.04 -13.33 3.49
N GLY A 43 -1.64 -13.86 4.56
CA GLY A 43 -2.39 -13.05 5.51
C GLY A 43 -3.81 -12.72 5.06
N TRP A 44 -4.49 -11.91 5.86
CA TRP A 44 -5.93 -11.66 5.73
C TRP A 44 -6.30 -11.03 4.37
N ASP A 45 -5.58 -9.99 3.97
CA ASP A 45 -5.88 -9.22 2.77
C ASP A 45 -5.74 -10.11 1.53
N SER A 46 -4.65 -10.88 1.46
CA SER A 46 -4.45 -11.89 0.42
C SER A 46 -5.58 -12.92 0.38
N HIS A 47 -6.00 -13.43 1.54
CA HIS A 47 -7.11 -14.38 1.61
C HIS A 47 -8.44 -13.78 1.11
N VAL A 48 -8.72 -12.52 1.47
CA VAL A 48 -9.91 -11.81 0.99
C VAL A 48 -9.88 -11.69 -0.53
N LEU A 49 -8.77 -11.22 -1.10
CA LEU A 49 -8.62 -11.06 -2.54
C LEU A 49 -8.75 -12.40 -3.27
N ASP A 50 -8.07 -13.45 -2.79
CA ASP A 50 -8.14 -14.79 -3.38
C ASP A 50 -9.53 -15.43 -3.27
N THR A 51 -10.31 -15.04 -2.27
CA THR A 51 -11.71 -15.46 -2.13
C THR A 51 -12.61 -14.69 -3.11
N LEU A 52 -12.52 -13.35 -3.12
CA LEU A 52 -13.41 -12.51 -3.92
C LEU A 52 -13.13 -12.60 -5.42
N ARG A 53 -11.88 -12.84 -5.85
CA ARG A 53 -11.56 -13.01 -7.28
C ARG A 53 -12.22 -14.23 -7.93
N GLN A 54 -12.77 -15.15 -7.14
CA GLN A 54 -13.55 -16.27 -7.65
C GLN A 54 -14.94 -15.82 -8.15
N ASP A 55 -15.44 -14.70 -7.63
CA ASP A 55 -16.77 -14.17 -7.93
C ASP A 55 -16.72 -12.87 -8.75
N TYR A 56 -15.66 -12.07 -8.59
CA TYR A 56 -15.51 -10.77 -9.22
C TYR A 56 -14.27 -10.71 -10.12
N PRO A 57 -14.38 -10.13 -11.33
CA PRO A 57 -13.20 -9.67 -12.07
C PRO A 57 -12.42 -8.65 -11.23
N ILE A 58 -11.09 -8.75 -11.24
CA ILE A 58 -10.19 -7.86 -10.49
C ILE A 58 -9.38 -6.98 -11.44
N SER A 59 -9.36 -5.67 -11.18
CA SER A 59 -8.37 -4.73 -11.72
C SER A 59 -7.25 -4.53 -10.68
N LEU A 60 -6.01 -4.54 -11.14
CA LEU A 60 -4.85 -4.17 -10.33
C LEU A 60 -4.40 -2.77 -10.72
N HIS A 61 -4.50 -1.84 -9.79
CA HIS A 61 -4.06 -0.47 -9.96
C HIS A 61 -2.79 -0.22 -9.14
N GLY A 62 -1.69 0.15 -9.77
CA GLY A 62 -0.40 0.36 -9.12
C GLY A 62 -0.24 1.79 -8.59
N VAL A 63 0.46 1.94 -7.47
CA VAL A 63 0.86 3.24 -6.88
C VAL A 63 2.37 3.35 -6.61
N GLY A 64 3.15 2.30 -6.90
CA GLY A 64 4.54 2.17 -6.43
C GLY A 64 5.62 2.08 -7.51
N LEU A 65 5.28 1.94 -8.80
CA LEU A 65 6.30 1.79 -9.86
C LEU A 65 7.01 3.10 -10.19
N GLY A 66 6.30 4.24 -10.13
CA GLY A 66 6.87 5.57 -10.31
C GLY A 66 7.61 5.69 -11.63
N LEU A 67 6.96 5.31 -12.73
CA LEU A 67 7.55 5.07 -14.05
C LEU A 67 8.39 6.26 -14.57
N GLY A 68 8.06 7.49 -14.18
CA GLY A 68 8.78 8.69 -14.57
C GLY A 68 10.05 8.98 -13.75
N SER A 69 10.40 8.16 -12.77
CA SER A 69 11.59 8.34 -11.93
C SER A 69 12.85 8.11 -12.76
N ALA A 70 13.66 9.15 -12.97
CA ALA A 70 14.91 9.07 -13.73
C ALA A 70 15.95 8.16 -13.04
N ARG A 71 15.93 8.15 -11.71
CA ARG A 71 16.69 7.25 -10.84
C ARG A 71 15.72 6.65 -9.82
N GLY A 72 15.99 5.43 -9.34
CA GLY A 72 15.17 4.80 -8.29
C GLY A 72 14.04 3.90 -8.79
N PHE A 73 13.84 3.75 -10.10
CA PHE A 73 12.99 2.67 -10.62
C PHE A 73 13.55 1.30 -10.21
N SER A 74 12.71 0.47 -9.60
CA SER A 74 13.12 -0.80 -9.00
C SER A 74 12.66 -2.01 -9.82
N GLU A 75 13.62 -2.71 -10.44
CA GLU A 75 13.34 -3.99 -11.12
C GLU A 75 12.84 -5.06 -10.15
N SER A 76 13.29 -5.04 -8.89
CA SER A 76 12.82 -5.94 -7.83
C SER A 76 11.33 -5.71 -7.55
N HIS A 77 10.91 -4.44 -7.42
CA HIS A 77 9.51 -4.09 -7.22
C HIS A 77 8.64 -4.51 -8.42
N LEU A 78 9.12 -4.31 -9.65
CA LEU A 78 8.44 -4.81 -10.85
C LEU A 78 8.28 -6.34 -10.85
N GLN A 79 9.25 -7.11 -10.34
CA GLN A 79 9.08 -8.56 -10.19
C GLN A 79 8.02 -8.92 -9.14
N HIS A 80 7.91 -8.16 -8.05
CA HIS A 80 6.82 -8.37 -7.09
C HIS A 80 5.46 -8.07 -7.72
N VAL A 81 5.32 -6.96 -8.46
CA VAL A 81 4.09 -6.65 -9.22
C VAL A 81 3.76 -7.78 -10.20
N ARG A 82 4.75 -8.30 -10.93
CA ARG A 82 4.58 -9.46 -11.81
C ARG A 82 4.02 -10.67 -11.06
N ALA A 83 4.57 -11.00 -9.90
CA ALA A 83 4.09 -12.11 -9.09
C ALA A 83 2.62 -11.94 -8.67
N VAL A 84 2.19 -10.71 -8.35
CA VAL A 84 0.77 -10.41 -8.07
C VAL A 84 -0.07 -10.59 -9.33
N VAL A 85 0.36 -10.06 -10.47
CA VAL A 85 -0.36 -10.20 -11.76
C VAL A 85 -0.53 -11.67 -12.16
N GLU A 86 0.52 -12.49 -12.02
CA GLU A 86 0.48 -13.93 -12.33
C GLU A 86 -0.47 -14.69 -11.39
N ARG A 87 -0.53 -14.30 -10.12
CA ARG A 87 -1.39 -14.94 -9.11
C ARG A 87 -2.86 -14.55 -9.23
N VAL A 88 -3.13 -13.26 -9.42
CA VAL A 88 -4.48 -12.68 -9.42
C VAL A 88 -5.18 -12.87 -10.77
N GLU A 89 -4.42 -12.97 -11.86
CA GLU A 89 -4.92 -13.01 -13.23
C GLU A 89 -5.92 -11.88 -13.55
N PRO A 90 -5.54 -10.60 -13.31
CA PRO A 90 -6.50 -9.50 -13.35
C PRO A 90 -7.00 -9.20 -14.76
N VAL A 91 -8.20 -8.63 -14.87
CA VAL A 91 -8.75 -8.16 -16.15
C VAL A 91 -8.02 -6.93 -16.68
N LEU A 92 -7.59 -6.04 -15.79
CA LEU A 92 -6.90 -4.79 -16.10
C LEU A 92 -5.69 -4.63 -15.18
N VAL A 93 -4.66 -3.96 -15.69
CA VAL A 93 -3.48 -3.55 -14.93
C VAL A 93 -3.17 -2.12 -15.31
N SER A 94 -3.14 -1.22 -14.33
CA SER A 94 -2.92 0.21 -14.53
C SER A 94 -1.82 0.76 -13.62
N GLU A 95 -1.26 1.91 -14.01
CA GLU A 95 -0.31 2.72 -13.23
C GLU A 95 -0.51 4.19 -13.59
N HIS A 96 0.02 5.08 -12.77
CA HIS A 96 -0.01 6.53 -12.88
C HIS A 96 1.07 7.10 -13.77
N LEU A 97 0.74 8.22 -14.40
CA LEU A 97 1.66 9.13 -15.06
C LEU A 97 2.44 9.97 -14.03
N SER A 98 3.27 9.32 -13.21
CA SER A 98 3.99 9.99 -12.12
C SER A 98 5.43 9.51 -11.96
N TRP A 99 6.19 10.21 -11.11
CA TRP A 99 7.42 9.72 -10.52
C TRP A 99 7.30 9.74 -9.00
N GLY A 100 8.17 9.00 -8.32
CA GLY A 100 8.08 8.86 -6.85
C GLY A 100 9.40 8.48 -6.19
N ALA A 101 10.51 8.48 -6.93
CA ALA A 101 11.80 8.06 -6.44
C ALA A 101 12.95 8.91 -6.95
N VAL A 102 14.02 8.97 -6.15
CA VAL A 102 15.36 9.40 -6.54
C VAL A 102 16.36 8.29 -6.17
N ALA A 103 17.65 8.47 -6.47
CA ALA A 103 18.62 7.37 -6.46
C ALA A 103 18.71 6.55 -5.14
N GLN A 104 18.50 7.18 -3.99
CA GLN A 104 18.62 6.54 -2.66
C GLN A 104 17.36 6.68 -1.80
N GLN A 105 16.26 7.13 -2.38
CA GLN A 105 15.05 7.45 -1.62
C GLN A 105 13.79 7.20 -2.45
N GLN A 106 12.81 6.58 -1.80
CA GLN A 106 11.42 6.50 -2.24
C GLN A 106 10.63 7.60 -1.52
N LEU A 107 9.87 8.38 -2.27
CA LEU A 107 9.04 9.46 -1.75
C LEU A 107 7.61 8.97 -1.46
N ASN A 108 7.22 7.84 -2.08
CA ASN A 108 5.92 7.19 -1.90
C ASN A 108 4.73 8.16 -2.13
N ASP A 109 4.84 8.95 -3.19
CA ASP A 109 3.83 9.92 -3.63
C ASP A 109 3.80 9.94 -5.16
N LEU A 110 2.70 10.43 -5.74
CA LEU A 110 2.47 10.54 -7.18
C LEU A 110 2.88 11.95 -7.63
N LEU A 111 4.18 12.15 -7.89
CA LEU A 111 4.73 13.47 -8.14
C LEU A 111 4.59 13.90 -9.61
N PRO A 112 4.42 15.22 -9.87
CA PRO A 112 4.16 15.75 -11.20
C PRO A 112 5.38 15.60 -12.11
N LEU A 113 5.12 15.30 -13.39
CA LEU A 113 6.16 15.22 -14.41
C LEU A 113 6.31 16.54 -15.18
N ALA A 114 7.53 16.81 -15.64
CA ALA A 114 7.74 17.80 -16.70
C ALA A 114 7.31 17.19 -18.03
N LEU A 115 6.32 17.79 -18.68
CA LEU A 115 5.68 17.27 -19.89
C LEU A 115 6.49 17.64 -21.14
N ASN A 116 7.67 17.06 -21.27
CA ASN A 116 8.60 17.31 -22.38
C ASN A 116 9.02 16.00 -23.08
N GLY A 117 9.74 16.13 -24.20
CA GLY A 117 10.16 14.98 -25.00
C GLY A 117 11.07 13.98 -24.28
N ALA A 118 11.93 14.45 -23.37
CA ALA A 118 12.85 13.59 -22.64
C ALA A 118 12.12 12.68 -21.63
N VAL A 119 11.12 13.22 -20.92
CA VAL A 119 10.28 12.45 -20.00
C VAL A 119 9.38 11.48 -20.78
N LEU A 120 8.85 11.92 -21.93
CA LEU A 120 8.08 11.06 -22.82
C LEU A 120 8.90 9.86 -23.32
N ASP A 121 10.15 10.07 -23.73
CA ASP A 121 11.05 9.00 -24.14
C ASP A 121 11.33 8.01 -23.01
N LEU A 122 11.59 8.50 -21.79
CA LEU A 122 11.77 7.67 -20.60
C LEU A 122 10.52 6.82 -20.33
N LEU A 123 9.33 7.43 -20.32
CA LEU A 123 8.09 6.72 -20.05
C LEU A 123 7.76 5.70 -21.13
N CYS A 124 7.98 6.01 -22.42
CA CYS A 124 7.79 5.03 -23.48
C CYS A 124 8.67 3.78 -23.27
N ALA A 125 9.95 3.98 -22.90
CA ALA A 125 10.87 2.87 -22.64
C ALA A 125 10.46 2.08 -21.37
N ARG A 126 10.01 2.77 -20.32
CA ARG A 126 9.57 2.16 -19.06
C ARG A 126 8.27 1.37 -19.21
N VAL A 127 7.28 1.93 -19.89
CA VAL A 127 6.02 1.25 -20.21
C VAL A 127 6.31 0.01 -21.06
N GLY A 128 7.14 0.12 -22.09
CA GLY A 128 7.60 -1.04 -22.86
C GLY A 128 8.21 -2.13 -21.97
N ARG A 129 9.14 -1.75 -21.09
CA ARG A 129 9.77 -2.68 -20.13
C ARG A 129 8.76 -3.36 -19.21
N VAL A 130 7.78 -2.62 -18.67
CA VAL A 130 6.74 -3.17 -17.79
C VAL A 130 5.87 -4.16 -18.57
N GLN A 131 5.39 -3.78 -19.76
CA GLN A 131 4.59 -4.68 -20.62
C GLN A 131 5.38 -5.94 -21.00
N ASP A 132 6.68 -5.83 -21.28
CA ASP A 132 7.57 -6.96 -21.56
C ASP A 132 7.70 -7.93 -20.39
N VAL A 133 7.75 -7.42 -19.15
CA VAL A 133 7.85 -8.23 -17.93
C VAL A 133 6.50 -8.85 -17.57
N LEU A 134 5.42 -8.07 -17.65
CA LEU A 134 4.06 -8.52 -17.32
C LEU A 134 3.40 -9.35 -18.43
N LYS A 135 4.00 -9.37 -19.63
CA LYS A 135 3.49 -10.08 -20.83
C LYS A 135 2.08 -9.68 -21.24
N ARG A 136 1.72 -8.43 -20.97
CA ARG A 136 0.42 -7.84 -21.31
C ARG A 136 0.55 -6.33 -21.43
N PRO A 137 -0.34 -5.68 -22.20
CA PRO A 137 -0.41 -4.24 -22.18
C PRO A 137 -1.00 -3.74 -20.86
N ILE A 138 -0.63 -2.51 -20.48
CA ILE A 138 -1.12 -1.83 -19.26
C ILE A 138 -1.88 -0.56 -19.64
N LEU A 139 -2.58 0.02 -18.67
CA LEU A 139 -3.18 1.35 -18.77
C LEU A 139 -2.34 2.37 -18.01
N LEU A 140 -2.23 3.59 -18.55
CA LEU A 140 -1.60 4.72 -17.88
C LEU A 140 -2.65 5.77 -17.52
N GLU A 141 -2.61 6.22 -16.27
CA GLU A 141 -3.56 7.16 -15.69
C GLU A 141 -3.05 8.59 -15.64
N ASN A 142 -3.93 9.55 -15.97
CA ASN A 142 -3.67 10.98 -15.72
C ASN A 142 -3.77 11.31 -14.23
N VAL A 143 -2.87 12.15 -13.74
CA VAL A 143 -2.79 12.48 -12.31
C VAL A 143 -3.23 13.92 -12.05
N SER A 144 -3.81 14.17 -10.88
CA SER A 144 -3.98 15.53 -10.39
C SER A 144 -2.64 16.16 -10.05
N THR A 145 -2.41 17.39 -10.51
CA THR A 145 -1.19 18.14 -10.21
C THR A 145 -1.51 19.54 -9.72
N TYR A 146 -0.65 20.06 -8.84
CA TYR A 146 -0.76 21.42 -8.29
C TYR A 146 0.22 22.39 -8.94
N LEU A 147 1.17 21.90 -9.74
CA LEU A 147 2.19 22.71 -10.38
C LEU A 147 2.41 22.25 -11.82
N ARG A 148 2.71 23.21 -12.71
CA ARG A 148 3.21 22.98 -14.07
C ARG A 148 4.67 23.39 -14.13
N PHE A 149 5.50 22.63 -14.84
CA PHE A 149 6.92 22.99 -14.98
C PHE A 149 7.05 24.08 -16.06
N ALA A 150 8.02 24.98 -15.89
CA ALA A 150 8.29 26.01 -16.90
C ALA A 150 8.80 25.42 -18.23
N ASP A 151 9.27 24.16 -18.21
CA ASP A 151 9.78 23.41 -19.35
C ASP A 151 8.73 22.49 -20.00
N ASP A 152 7.46 22.57 -19.58
CA ASP A 152 6.38 21.82 -20.21
C ASP A 152 6.25 22.23 -21.69
N ALA A 153 6.33 21.24 -22.60
CA ALA A 153 6.30 21.44 -24.04
C ALA A 153 4.98 20.98 -24.69
N MET A 154 4.12 20.32 -23.93
CA MET A 154 2.82 19.82 -24.36
C MET A 154 1.83 19.77 -23.18
N SER A 155 0.53 19.73 -23.46
CA SER A 155 -0.46 19.47 -22.42
C SER A 155 -0.43 18.01 -21.95
N GLU A 156 -1.00 17.72 -20.78
CA GLU A 156 -1.06 16.36 -20.25
C GLU A 156 -1.80 15.40 -21.19
N ALA A 157 -2.90 15.84 -21.78
CA ALA A 157 -3.66 15.03 -22.73
C ALA A 157 -2.87 14.75 -24.02
N GLN A 158 -2.08 15.71 -24.51
CA GLN A 158 -1.17 15.49 -25.64
C GLN A 158 -0.06 14.51 -25.28
N PHE A 159 0.50 14.64 -24.07
CA PHE A 159 1.51 13.73 -23.55
C PHE A 159 1.00 12.29 -23.49
N LEU A 160 -0.17 12.06 -22.89
CA LEU A 160 -0.79 10.74 -22.78
C LEU A 160 -1.15 10.15 -24.14
N ALA A 161 -1.73 10.96 -25.04
CA ALA A 161 -2.05 10.51 -26.39
C ALA A 161 -0.80 10.03 -27.14
N GLU A 162 0.31 10.77 -27.03
CA GLU A 162 1.57 10.41 -27.68
C GLU A 162 2.25 9.21 -26.99
N LEU A 163 2.20 9.12 -25.66
CA LEU A 163 2.69 7.98 -24.90
C LEU A 163 1.97 6.69 -25.32
N ALA A 164 0.64 6.70 -25.34
CA ALA A 164 -0.17 5.57 -25.79
C ALA A 164 0.17 5.17 -27.24
N ARG A 165 0.28 6.17 -28.14
CA ARG A 165 0.65 5.94 -29.55
C ARG A 165 2.03 5.29 -29.71
N ARG A 166 3.02 5.69 -28.90
CA ARG A 166 4.42 5.25 -29.03
C ARG A 166 4.73 3.94 -28.29
N SER A 167 4.04 3.67 -27.20
CA SER A 167 4.28 2.50 -26.33
C SER A 167 3.25 1.38 -26.49
N GLY A 168 2.09 1.69 -27.07
CA GLY A 168 0.99 0.74 -27.25
C GLY A 168 0.15 0.48 -26.00
N CYS A 169 0.44 1.19 -24.89
CA CYS A 169 -0.40 1.15 -23.71
C CYS A 169 -1.78 1.76 -23.98
N GLY A 170 -2.73 1.45 -23.12
CA GLY A 170 -4.01 2.13 -23.07
C GLY A 170 -3.96 3.26 -22.06
N LEU A 171 -5.08 3.98 -21.97
CA LEU A 171 -5.27 5.06 -21.00
C LEU A 171 -6.37 4.66 -20.01
N LEU A 172 -6.10 4.90 -18.73
CA LEU A 172 -7.13 5.02 -17.70
C LEU A 172 -7.37 6.53 -17.57
N LEU A 173 -8.59 6.99 -17.83
CA LEU A 173 -8.89 8.41 -17.68
C LEU A 173 -9.70 8.64 -16.42
N ASP A 174 -9.04 9.20 -15.41
CA ASP A 174 -9.75 9.73 -14.26
C ASP A 174 -10.35 11.09 -14.60
N ILE A 175 -11.68 11.11 -14.64
CA ILE A 175 -12.50 12.28 -14.94
C ILE A 175 -12.41 13.30 -13.79
N ASN A 176 -12.25 12.85 -12.55
CA ASN A 176 -12.03 13.74 -11.42
C ASN A 176 -10.68 14.46 -11.58
N ASN A 177 -9.59 13.73 -11.87
CA ASN A 177 -8.29 14.35 -12.15
C ASN A 177 -8.33 15.36 -13.31
N LEU A 178 -9.08 15.09 -14.39
CA LEU A 178 -9.29 16.07 -15.47
C LEU A 178 -10.00 17.34 -14.96
N TYR A 179 -11.01 17.20 -14.10
CA TYR A 179 -11.71 18.34 -13.51
C TYR A 179 -10.80 19.14 -12.57
N VAL A 180 -10.06 18.45 -11.70
CA VAL A 180 -9.11 19.06 -10.76
C VAL A 180 -8.03 19.84 -11.53
N ASN A 181 -7.44 19.25 -12.56
CA ASN A 181 -6.45 19.92 -13.41
C ASN A 181 -7.06 21.10 -14.18
N GLN A 182 -8.32 21.03 -14.61
CA GLN A 182 -9.03 22.17 -15.18
C GLN A 182 -9.14 23.33 -14.19
N CYS A 183 -9.48 23.06 -12.93
CA CYS A 183 -9.56 24.08 -11.89
C CYS A 183 -8.19 24.66 -11.52
N ASN A 184 -7.16 23.81 -11.45
CA ASN A 184 -5.83 24.21 -10.99
C ASN A 184 -5.00 24.94 -12.06
N HIS A 185 -5.15 24.53 -13.33
CA HIS A 185 -4.30 24.97 -14.44
C HIS A 185 -5.07 25.71 -15.55
N GLY A 186 -6.39 25.71 -15.52
CA GLY A 186 -7.23 26.34 -16.56
C GLY A 186 -7.35 25.54 -17.86
N GLU A 187 -6.87 24.30 -17.88
CA GLU A 187 -6.97 23.40 -19.05
C GLU A 187 -8.39 22.81 -19.15
N HIS A 188 -9.13 23.15 -20.20
CA HIS A 188 -10.48 22.65 -20.38
C HIS A 188 -10.53 21.12 -20.56
N ALA A 189 -11.22 20.42 -19.66
CA ALA A 189 -11.31 18.96 -19.63
C ALA A 189 -11.93 18.37 -20.90
N LEU A 190 -12.92 19.05 -21.50
CA LEU A 190 -13.50 18.64 -22.77
C LEU A 190 -12.47 18.68 -23.92
N THR A 191 -11.62 19.70 -23.96
CA THR A 191 -10.55 19.84 -24.95
C THR A 191 -9.46 18.78 -24.73
N ALA A 192 -9.14 18.49 -23.47
CA ALA A 192 -8.23 17.41 -23.10
C ALA A 192 -8.74 16.06 -23.63
N MET A 193 -10.00 15.70 -23.35
CA MET A 193 -10.62 14.49 -23.89
C MET A 193 -10.62 14.48 -25.43
N GLN A 194 -10.86 15.63 -26.07
CA GLN A 194 -10.82 15.76 -27.53
C GLN A 194 -9.46 15.43 -28.17
N SER A 195 -8.38 15.57 -27.40
CA SER A 195 -7.02 15.25 -27.86
C SER A 195 -6.71 13.75 -27.83
N ILE A 196 -7.54 12.95 -27.15
CA ILE A 196 -7.35 11.51 -26.98
C ILE A 196 -8.23 10.75 -27.97
N ALA A 197 -7.63 9.85 -28.75
CA ALA A 197 -8.35 9.08 -29.76
C ALA A 197 -9.32 8.04 -29.12
N PRO A 198 -10.55 7.89 -29.66
CA PRO A 198 -11.39 6.75 -29.32
C PRO A 198 -10.69 5.42 -29.58
N GLY A 199 -10.89 4.45 -28.71
CA GLY A 199 -10.19 3.16 -28.74
C GLY A 199 -8.81 3.14 -28.07
N SER A 200 -8.33 4.27 -27.53
CA SER A 200 -7.12 4.33 -26.67
C SER A 200 -7.43 4.24 -25.18
N VAL A 201 -8.68 4.50 -24.78
CA VAL A 201 -9.11 4.47 -23.38
C VAL A 201 -9.62 3.07 -23.04
N GLY A 202 -9.06 2.47 -21.99
CA GLY A 202 -9.44 1.15 -21.50
C GLY A 202 -10.35 1.20 -20.28
N GLU A 203 -10.28 2.28 -19.51
CA GLU A 203 -10.92 2.43 -18.20
C GLU A 203 -11.18 3.91 -17.90
N LEU A 204 -12.24 4.19 -17.15
CA LEU A 204 -12.54 5.52 -16.60
C LEU A 204 -12.63 5.42 -15.08
N HIS A 205 -12.11 6.43 -14.38
CA HIS A 205 -12.31 6.58 -12.94
C HIS A 205 -13.19 7.79 -12.65
N LEU A 206 -13.95 7.68 -11.57
CA LEU A 206 -14.81 8.73 -11.01
C LEU A 206 -14.53 8.84 -9.52
N GLY A 207 -14.26 10.05 -9.05
CA GLY A 207 -14.00 10.33 -7.64
C GLY A 207 -14.51 11.70 -7.22
N GLY A 208 -14.36 12.00 -5.92
CA GLY A 208 -14.64 13.29 -5.33
C GLY A 208 -13.38 14.04 -4.90
N HIS A 209 -13.45 15.37 -4.90
CA HIS A 209 -12.31 16.24 -4.59
C HIS A 209 -12.62 17.21 -3.44
N LEU A 210 -11.56 17.86 -2.93
CA LEU A 210 -11.64 18.89 -1.91
C LEU A 210 -11.28 20.26 -2.50
N VAL A 211 -12.16 21.25 -2.36
CA VAL A 211 -11.86 22.62 -2.77
C VAL A 211 -11.18 23.36 -1.62
N THR A 212 -10.00 23.94 -1.88
CA THR A 212 -9.28 24.79 -0.92
C THR A 212 -9.05 26.19 -1.50
N PRO A 213 -8.63 27.18 -0.69
CA PRO A 213 -8.32 28.52 -1.18
C PRO A 213 -7.21 28.59 -2.24
N HIS A 214 -6.33 27.59 -2.31
CA HIS A 214 -5.12 27.60 -3.15
C HIS A 214 -5.19 26.65 -4.35
N ALA A 215 -5.94 25.56 -4.22
CA ALA A 215 -6.09 24.53 -5.23
C ALA A 215 -7.34 23.68 -4.97
N VAL A 216 -7.83 23.00 -6.00
CA VAL A 216 -8.66 21.82 -5.84
C VAL A 216 -7.70 20.64 -5.62
N ILE A 217 -7.91 19.92 -4.53
CA ILE A 217 -7.10 18.78 -4.10
C ILE A 217 -7.84 17.52 -4.45
N ASP A 218 -7.15 16.63 -5.14
CA ASP A 218 -7.63 15.28 -5.29
C ASP A 218 -7.30 14.48 -4.01
N HIS A 219 -8.35 14.04 -3.32
CA HIS A 219 -8.23 13.29 -2.06
C HIS A 219 -9.14 12.07 -2.02
N HIS A 220 -9.97 11.86 -3.06
CA HIS A 220 -10.97 10.80 -3.17
C HIS A 220 -11.68 10.46 -1.85
N GLY A 221 -12.05 11.49 -1.10
CA GLY A 221 -12.67 11.40 0.22
C GLY A 221 -14.16 11.74 0.24
N ALA A 222 -14.76 11.94 -0.93
CA ALA A 222 -16.11 12.44 -1.07
C ALA A 222 -16.83 11.75 -2.23
N ALA A 223 -18.17 11.87 -2.25
CA ALA A 223 -18.98 11.44 -3.37
C ALA A 223 -18.58 12.17 -4.66
N VAL A 224 -18.80 11.51 -5.80
CA VAL A 224 -18.54 12.07 -7.13
C VAL A 224 -19.36 13.35 -7.30
N ALA A 225 -18.68 14.46 -7.59
CA ALA A 225 -19.31 15.78 -7.68
C ALA A 225 -20.08 15.95 -9.01
N ASP A 226 -21.13 16.78 -9.01
CA ASP A 226 -21.97 17.03 -10.20
C ASP A 226 -21.17 17.44 -11.45
N PRO A 227 -20.16 18.35 -11.37
CA PRO A 227 -19.35 18.68 -12.54
C PRO A 227 -18.55 17.50 -13.11
N VAL A 228 -18.19 16.52 -12.26
CA VAL A 228 -17.51 15.30 -12.69
C VAL A 228 -18.50 14.37 -13.39
N TRP A 229 -19.74 14.27 -12.92
CA TRP A 229 -20.81 13.55 -13.62
C TRP A 229 -21.12 14.12 -15.01
N ASP A 230 -21.11 15.45 -15.15
CA ASP A 230 -21.27 16.12 -16.45
C ASP A 230 -20.13 15.78 -17.42
N LEU A 231 -18.89 15.80 -16.93
CA LEU A 231 -17.72 15.41 -17.73
C LEU A 231 -17.73 13.92 -18.08
N TYR A 232 -18.19 13.07 -17.17
CA TYR A 232 -18.36 11.64 -17.43
C TYR A 232 -19.39 11.37 -18.53
N ALA A 233 -20.52 12.09 -18.52
CA ALA A 233 -21.49 12.02 -19.62
C ALA A 233 -20.85 12.38 -20.97
N ALA A 234 -20.00 13.42 -21.02
CA ALA A 234 -19.26 13.80 -22.21
C ALA A 234 -18.21 12.75 -22.61
N ALA A 235 -17.53 12.12 -21.64
CA ALA A 235 -16.59 11.03 -21.87
C ALA A 235 -17.29 9.83 -22.53
N LEU A 236 -18.45 9.42 -22.01
CA LEU A 236 -19.24 8.32 -22.58
C LEU A 236 -19.74 8.61 -24.00
N GLN A 237 -20.12 9.85 -24.30
CA GLN A 237 -20.48 10.26 -25.66
C GLN A 237 -19.31 10.14 -26.64
N ARG A 238 -18.09 10.41 -26.17
CA ARG A 238 -16.89 10.38 -27.00
C ARG A 238 -16.31 8.98 -27.17
N PHE A 239 -16.20 8.23 -26.08
CA PHE A 239 -15.45 6.97 -26.03
C PHE A 239 -16.34 5.73 -26.03
N GLY A 240 -17.64 5.88 -25.76
CA GLY A 240 -18.60 4.79 -25.57
C GLY A 240 -18.64 4.30 -24.12
N ALA A 241 -19.27 3.15 -23.90
CA ALA A 241 -19.47 2.56 -22.57
C ALA A 241 -18.19 1.88 -22.03
N ILE A 242 -17.16 2.68 -21.74
CA ILE A 242 -15.88 2.23 -21.15
C ILE A 242 -16.11 1.69 -19.72
N PRO A 243 -15.46 0.59 -19.29
CA PRO A 243 -15.49 0.16 -17.89
C PRO A 243 -15.18 1.33 -16.96
N THR A 244 -16.01 1.54 -15.95
CA THR A 244 -15.91 2.71 -15.09
C THR A 244 -15.83 2.32 -13.62
N LEU A 245 -14.84 2.83 -12.90
CA LEU A 245 -14.69 2.66 -11.47
C LEU A 245 -15.22 3.88 -10.73
N VAL A 246 -15.91 3.67 -9.60
CA VAL A 246 -16.03 4.70 -8.57
C VAL A 246 -14.91 4.49 -7.54
N GLU A 247 -14.01 5.46 -7.47
CA GLU A 247 -12.89 5.49 -6.54
C GLU A 247 -13.24 6.31 -5.27
N TRP A 248 -12.89 5.75 -4.12
CA TRP A 248 -13.04 6.37 -2.81
C TRP A 248 -11.97 5.79 -1.88
N ASP A 249 -11.04 6.62 -1.42
CA ASP A 249 -9.82 6.20 -0.72
C ASP A 249 -9.69 6.71 0.70
N THR A 250 -10.17 7.91 0.95
CA THR A 250 -10.15 8.53 2.27
C THR A 250 -11.57 8.66 2.80
N ASP A 251 -11.74 8.72 4.12
CA ASP A 251 -13.05 8.89 4.76
C ASP A 251 -14.14 7.95 4.17
N LEU A 252 -13.78 6.67 4.05
CA LEU A 252 -14.57 5.66 3.35
C LEU A 252 -16.02 5.62 3.86
N PRO A 253 -17.02 5.67 2.96
CA PRO A 253 -18.41 5.66 3.36
C PRO A 253 -18.87 4.23 3.67
N ALA A 254 -20.08 4.09 4.19
CA ALA A 254 -20.74 2.80 4.24
C ALA A 254 -20.84 2.18 2.82
N LEU A 255 -20.70 0.87 2.73
CA LEU A 255 -20.63 0.18 1.43
C LEU A 255 -21.85 0.46 0.53
N ASP A 256 -23.05 0.59 1.09
CA ASP A 256 -24.25 0.85 0.30
C ASP A 256 -24.26 2.23 -0.37
N VAL A 257 -23.54 3.22 0.21
CA VAL A 257 -23.35 4.53 -0.42
C VAL A 257 -22.41 4.41 -1.61
N LEU A 258 -21.29 3.70 -1.46
CA LEU A 258 -20.33 3.44 -2.53
C LEU A 258 -20.99 2.68 -3.70
N LEU A 259 -21.76 1.63 -3.40
CA LEU A 259 -22.53 0.88 -4.40
C LEU A 259 -23.58 1.76 -5.10
N GLY A 260 -24.20 2.70 -4.37
CA GLY A 260 -25.14 3.66 -4.94
C GLY A 260 -24.52 4.60 -5.98
N GLU A 261 -23.27 5.02 -5.81
CA GLU A 261 -22.54 5.79 -6.84
C GLU A 261 -22.22 4.92 -8.07
N ALA A 262 -21.82 3.65 -7.85
CA ALA A 262 -21.58 2.71 -8.94
C ALA A 262 -22.87 2.40 -9.74
N ASP A 263 -24.02 2.31 -9.08
CA ASP A 263 -25.32 2.14 -9.74
C ASP A 263 -25.67 3.33 -10.66
N LYS A 264 -25.33 4.57 -10.24
CA LYS A 264 -25.49 5.76 -11.10
C LYS A 264 -24.60 5.65 -12.34
N ALA A 265 -23.32 5.30 -12.17
CA ALA A 265 -22.40 5.10 -13.27
C ALA A 265 -22.90 4.01 -14.23
N GLN A 266 -23.39 2.89 -13.70
CA GLN A 266 -23.95 1.79 -14.47
C GLN A 266 -25.18 2.20 -15.29
N ALA A 267 -26.06 3.02 -14.72
CA ALA A 267 -27.24 3.54 -15.41
C ALA A 267 -26.88 4.47 -16.59
N MET A 268 -25.77 5.21 -16.50
CA MET A 268 -25.25 6.03 -17.59
C MET A 268 -24.58 5.18 -18.67
N LEU A 269 -23.79 4.16 -18.29
CA LEU A 269 -23.18 3.21 -19.23
C LEU A 269 -24.22 2.51 -20.10
N ALA A 270 -25.32 2.06 -19.50
CA ALA A 270 -26.39 1.34 -20.20
C ALA A 270 -27.08 2.14 -21.31
N ARG A 271 -26.89 3.46 -21.37
CA ARG A 271 -27.45 4.35 -22.39
C ARG A 271 -26.53 4.55 -23.59
N HIS A 272 -25.29 4.07 -23.53
CA HIS A 272 -24.27 4.29 -24.54
C HIS A 272 -23.91 2.98 -25.24
N ALA A 273 -23.49 3.10 -26.50
CA ALA A 273 -23.02 1.95 -27.26
C ALA A 273 -21.73 1.39 -26.62
N PRO A 274 -21.48 0.07 -26.75
CA PRO A 274 -20.20 -0.51 -26.37
C PRO A 274 -19.05 0.24 -27.05
N PRO A 275 -17.93 0.48 -26.34
CA PRO A 275 -16.80 1.20 -26.89
C PRO A 275 -16.14 0.37 -27.99
N THR A 276 -15.43 1.04 -28.90
CA THR A 276 -14.43 0.35 -29.72
C THR A 276 -13.41 -0.25 -28.76
N PRO A 277 -13.22 -1.58 -28.72
CA PRO A 277 -12.31 -2.19 -27.76
C PRO A 277 -10.90 -1.66 -28.00
N TRP A 278 -10.27 -1.17 -26.93
CA TRP A 278 -8.83 -0.97 -26.97
C TRP A 278 -8.15 -2.32 -27.17
N GLN A 279 -7.48 -2.47 -28.30
CA GLN A 279 -6.65 -3.62 -28.60
C GLN A 279 -5.22 -3.19 -28.34
N GLY A 280 -4.78 -3.24 -27.07
CA GLY A 280 -3.41 -2.94 -26.70
C GLY A 280 -2.44 -3.65 -27.65
N ALA A 281 -1.51 -2.90 -28.22
CA ALA A 281 -0.55 -3.43 -29.18
C ALA A 281 0.79 -3.56 -28.48
N ALA A 282 1.35 -4.78 -28.44
CA ALA A 282 2.73 -4.96 -28.01
C ALA A 282 3.65 -4.32 -29.06
N LEU A 283 4.06 -3.08 -28.80
CA LEU A 283 5.07 -2.39 -29.59
C LEU A 283 6.46 -2.76 -29.05
N PRO A 284 7.49 -2.82 -29.92
CA PRO A 284 8.86 -2.96 -29.46
C PRO A 284 9.21 -1.84 -28.48
N SER A 285 9.73 -2.20 -27.31
CA SER A 285 10.21 -1.26 -26.30
C SER A 285 11.24 -0.30 -26.93
N PRO A 286 10.99 1.03 -26.95
CA PRO A 286 11.95 1.96 -27.47
C PRO A 286 13.20 1.97 -26.58
N PRO A 287 14.39 2.29 -27.13
CA PRO A 287 15.59 2.40 -26.33
C PRO A 287 15.42 3.50 -25.27
N PRO A 288 16.02 3.34 -24.08
CA PRO A 288 16.01 4.40 -23.08
C PRO A 288 16.73 5.65 -23.60
N PRO A 289 16.40 6.85 -23.07
CA PRO A 289 17.08 8.07 -23.45
C PRO A 289 18.58 8.01 -23.16
N ALA A 290 19.38 8.68 -24.00
CA ALA A 290 20.85 8.62 -23.96
C ALA A 290 21.46 9.19 -22.66
N SER A 291 20.81 10.17 -22.04
CA SER A 291 21.14 10.66 -20.70
C SER A 291 19.86 11.04 -19.95
N LEU A 292 19.87 10.77 -18.64
CA LEU A 292 18.81 11.10 -17.70
C LEU A 292 19.27 12.15 -16.67
N ASP A 293 20.47 12.70 -16.81
CA ASP A 293 21.12 13.43 -15.71
C ASP A 293 20.44 14.76 -15.42
N ALA A 294 19.98 15.48 -16.44
CA ALA A 294 19.23 16.73 -16.26
C ALA A 294 17.87 16.47 -15.57
N LEU A 295 17.14 15.43 -15.99
CA LEU A 295 15.88 15.03 -15.37
C LEU A 295 16.09 14.57 -13.92
N ALA A 296 17.13 13.75 -13.68
CA ALA A 296 17.49 13.30 -12.34
C ALA A 296 17.87 14.46 -11.43
N ALA A 297 18.59 15.48 -11.93
CA ALA A 297 18.91 16.68 -11.17
C ALA A 297 17.66 17.49 -10.81
N GLY A 298 16.70 17.63 -11.73
CA GLY A 298 15.42 18.30 -11.48
C GLY A 298 14.58 17.57 -10.42
N GLN A 299 14.45 16.25 -10.53
CA GLN A 299 13.76 15.41 -9.54
C GLN A 299 14.45 15.44 -8.18
N GLN A 300 15.79 15.43 -8.15
CA GLN A 300 16.55 15.58 -6.91
C GLN A 300 16.32 16.94 -6.25
N ALA A 301 16.26 18.04 -7.02
CA ALA A 301 15.98 19.37 -6.48
C ALA A 301 14.57 19.45 -5.89
N PHE A 302 13.58 18.86 -6.58
CA PHE A 302 12.22 18.73 -6.07
C PHE A 302 12.18 17.94 -4.76
N ALA A 303 12.82 16.77 -4.72
CA ALA A 303 12.89 15.91 -3.54
C ALA A 303 13.55 16.63 -2.34
N THR A 304 14.65 17.34 -2.57
CA THR A 304 15.28 18.18 -1.55
C THR A 304 14.32 19.24 -1.02
N ALA A 305 13.61 19.93 -1.92
CA ALA A 305 12.64 20.96 -1.55
C ALA A 305 11.42 20.42 -0.78
N LEU A 306 11.07 19.13 -0.91
CA LEU A 306 10.03 18.52 -0.08
C LEU A 306 10.44 18.47 1.40
N LEU A 307 11.73 18.23 1.67
CA LEU A 307 12.26 18.06 3.01
C LEU A 307 12.75 19.38 3.63
N ASP A 308 13.32 20.26 2.79
CA ASP A 308 13.87 21.55 3.17
C ASP A 308 13.00 22.69 2.64
N ALA A 309 12.43 23.47 3.56
CA ALA A 309 11.57 24.61 3.23
C ALA A 309 12.34 25.78 2.59
N GLU A 310 13.64 25.89 2.88
CA GLU A 310 14.52 26.95 2.40
C GLU A 310 15.20 26.60 1.06
N ALA A 311 15.08 25.36 0.61
CA ALA A 311 15.65 24.93 -0.66
C ALA A 311 14.98 25.63 -1.85
N THR A 312 15.80 25.99 -2.84
CA THR A 312 15.33 26.59 -4.08
C THR A 312 14.39 25.63 -4.82
N LEU A 313 13.18 26.09 -5.11
CA LEU A 313 12.22 25.33 -5.90
C LEU A 313 12.68 25.21 -7.37
N PRO A 314 12.38 24.09 -8.04
CA PRO A 314 12.47 24.00 -9.49
C PRO A 314 11.69 25.13 -10.19
N PRO A 315 12.04 25.49 -11.44
CA PRO A 315 11.31 26.51 -12.18
C PRO A 315 9.92 25.99 -12.56
N PHE A 316 8.89 26.50 -11.88
CA PHE A 316 7.48 26.23 -12.17
C PHE A 316 6.83 27.42 -12.90
N ALA A 317 5.82 27.11 -13.70
CA ALA A 317 4.94 28.10 -14.31
C ALA A 317 3.78 28.47 -13.37
N GLY A 318 3.16 29.63 -13.61
CA GLY A 318 1.97 30.07 -12.91
C GLY A 318 2.24 30.80 -11.59
N GLU A 319 1.17 31.00 -10.83
CA GLU A 319 1.15 31.76 -9.57
C GLU A 319 1.05 30.84 -8.36
N GLN A 320 1.25 31.39 -7.16
CA GLN A 320 1.13 30.68 -5.87
C GLN A 320 1.99 29.41 -5.75
N VAL A 321 3.12 29.36 -6.47
CA VAL A 321 4.03 28.22 -6.49
C VAL A 321 4.43 27.74 -5.08
N PRO A 322 4.82 28.61 -4.12
CA PRO A 322 5.16 28.15 -2.77
C PRO A 322 3.99 27.49 -2.04
N GLN A 323 2.78 28.05 -2.14
CA GLN A 323 1.58 27.53 -1.49
C GLN A 323 1.17 26.19 -2.10
N ARG A 324 1.20 26.08 -3.42
CA ARG A 324 0.86 24.85 -4.14
C ARG A 324 1.93 23.76 -3.94
N PHE A 325 3.20 24.12 -3.86
CA PHE A 325 4.27 23.19 -3.52
C PHE A 325 4.12 22.64 -2.09
N ALA A 326 3.64 23.47 -1.15
CA ALA A 326 3.38 23.04 0.22
C ALA A 326 2.33 21.92 0.32
N LEU A 327 1.45 21.75 -0.68
CA LEU A 327 0.51 20.63 -0.75
C LEU A 327 1.24 19.29 -0.87
N TYR A 328 2.28 19.19 -1.71
CA TYR A 328 3.09 17.97 -1.81
C TYR A 328 3.84 17.67 -0.50
N ARG A 329 4.34 18.70 0.20
CA ARG A 329 4.93 18.52 1.54
C ARG A 329 3.90 18.00 2.55
N GLY A 330 2.68 18.52 2.46
CA GLY A 330 1.53 18.09 3.26
C GLY A 330 1.18 16.63 3.01
N ASN A 331 1.07 16.22 1.74
CA ASN A 331 0.78 14.85 1.32
C ASN A 331 1.82 13.87 1.86
N MET A 332 3.11 14.14 1.62
CA MET A 332 4.20 13.31 2.14
C MET A 332 4.13 13.14 3.66
N SER A 333 3.89 14.24 4.40
CA SER A 333 3.75 14.19 5.87
C SER A 333 2.51 13.40 6.30
N ALA A 334 1.40 13.53 5.58
CA ALA A 334 0.16 12.81 5.85
C ALA A 334 0.31 11.32 5.59
N THR A 335 1.02 10.94 4.53
CA THR A 335 1.37 9.55 4.21
C THR A 335 2.20 8.94 5.33
N TRP A 336 3.29 9.59 5.76
CA TRP A 336 4.11 9.09 6.87
C TRP A 336 3.31 8.89 8.16
N ARG A 337 2.48 9.87 8.53
CA ARG A 337 1.63 9.76 9.72
C ARG A 337 0.69 8.56 9.61
N ARG A 338 -0.01 8.41 8.49
CA ARG A 338 -0.97 7.33 8.25
C ARG A 338 -0.29 5.96 8.31
N THR A 339 0.85 5.82 7.64
CA THR A 339 1.62 4.58 7.60
C THR A 339 2.12 4.17 8.99
N LEU A 340 2.67 5.11 9.75
CA LEU A 340 3.12 4.83 11.12
C LEU A 340 1.94 4.58 12.08
N ALA A 341 0.85 5.32 11.97
CA ALA A 341 -0.35 5.10 12.77
C ALA A 341 -0.94 3.69 12.57
N HIS A 342 -0.90 3.18 11.33
CA HIS A 342 -1.36 1.82 11.03
C HIS A 342 -0.42 0.75 11.60
N ALA A 343 0.90 0.95 11.50
CA ALA A 343 1.88 -0.01 12.02
C ALA A 343 2.04 0.04 13.55
N TYR A 344 1.74 1.18 14.18
CA TYR A 344 1.99 1.47 15.60
C TYR A 344 0.75 2.04 16.33
N PRO A 345 -0.40 1.35 16.32
CA PRO A 345 -1.65 1.85 16.90
C PRO A 345 -1.59 2.06 18.43
N VAL A 346 -0.83 1.27 19.18
CA VAL A 346 -0.65 1.44 20.62
C VAL A 346 0.30 2.59 20.91
N VAL A 347 1.39 2.77 20.16
CA VAL A 347 2.21 3.99 20.27
C VAL A 347 1.36 5.23 19.98
N LEU A 348 0.51 5.20 18.95
CA LEU A 348 -0.46 6.27 18.69
C LEU A 348 -1.35 6.54 19.92
N ALA A 349 -1.94 5.50 20.52
CA ALA A 349 -2.80 5.63 21.69
C ALA A 349 -2.06 6.22 22.90
N LEU A 350 -0.77 5.88 23.07
CA LEU A 350 0.06 6.34 24.19
C LEU A 350 0.48 7.81 24.07
N VAL A 351 0.83 8.26 22.86
CA VAL A 351 1.37 9.62 22.64
C VAL A 351 0.35 10.62 22.09
N GLY A 352 -0.74 10.14 21.50
CA GLY A 352 -1.77 10.93 20.85
C GLY A 352 -1.44 11.35 19.41
N GLU A 353 -2.49 11.71 18.66
CA GLU A 353 -2.45 12.05 17.23
C GLU A 353 -1.48 13.20 16.91
N GLU A 354 -1.50 14.27 17.70
CA GLU A 354 -0.68 15.46 17.44
C GLU A 354 0.81 15.14 17.58
N PHE A 355 1.18 14.44 18.66
CA PHE A 355 2.56 14.05 18.91
C PHE A 355 3.04 13.01 17.91
N LEU A 356 2.22 12.01 17.56
CA LEU A 356 2.56 11.06 16.50
C LEU A 356 2.76 11.77 15.16
N GLY A 357 1.93 12.77 14.83
CA GLY A 357 2.12 13.60 13.64
C GLY A 357 3.47 14.33 13.65
N GLY A 358 3.91 14.84 14.80
CA GLY A 358 5.24 15.40 15.00
C GLY A 358 6.36 14.36 14.82
N LEU A 359 6.23 13.19 15.46
CA LEU A 359 7.18 12.08 15.35
C LEU A 359 7.32 11.59 13.92
N ALA A 360 6.21 11.40 13.19
CA ALA A 360 6.21 10.91 11.83
C ALA A 360 6.98 11.85 10.88
N ARG A 361 6.82 13.16 11.05
CA ARG A 361 7.59 14.16 10.28
C ARG A 361 9.08 14.12 10.62
N ALA A 362 9.44 13.99 11.90
CA ALA A 362 10.84 13.89 12.32
C ALA A 362 11.49 12.60 11.80
N TYR A 363 10.81 11.46 11.98
CA TYR A 363 11.22 10.16 11.50
C TYR A 363 11.40 10.14 9.98
N GLY A 364 10.39 10.55 9.21
CA GLY A 364 10.45 10.52 7.74
C GLY A 364 11.57 11.38 7.14
N ARG A 365 11.95 12.47 7.82
CA ARG A 365 13.11 13.30 7.43
C ARG A 365 14.45 12.63 7.75
N GLN A 366 14.56 11.96 8.89
CA GLN A 366 15.82 11.35 9.34
C GLN A 366 16.04 9.95 8.74
N MET A 367 14.96 9.23 8.48
CA MET A 367 14.93 7.84 8.03
C MET A 367 14.07 7.72 6.76
N PRO A 368 14.47 8.36 5.64
CA PRO A 368 13.68 8.33 4.40
C PRO A 368 13.41 6.90 3.92
N SER A 369 12.27 6.70 3.26
CA SER A 369 11.92 5.39 2.72
C SER A 369 12.92 4.97 1.63
N ASP A 370 13.24 3.69 1.61
CA ASP A 370 14.08 3.04 0.59
C ASP A 370 13.28 1.99 -0.21
N SER A 371 11.97 1.89 0.03
CA SER A 371 11.08 0.91 -0.58
C SER A 371 9.81 1.56 -1.13
N ALA A 372 9.35 1.08 -2.29
CA ALA A 372 8.05 1.43 -2.84
C ALA A 372 6.90 0.82 -2.00
N ASP A 373 7.19 -0.25 -1.25
CA ASP A 373 6.26 -0.87 -0.31
C ASP A 373 6.25 -0.10 1.02
N LEU A 374 5.21 0.73 1.22
CA LEU A 374 5.01 1.50 2.43
C LEU A 374 4.86 0.64 3.69
N ASN A 375 4.53 -0.66 3.56
CA ASN A 375 4.50 -1.56 4.71
C ASN A 375 5.89 -1.78 5.32
N GLN A 376 6.97 -1.33 4.67
CA GLN A 376 8.33 -1.39 5.23
C GLN A 376 8.80 -0.07 5.86
N PHE A 377 8.05 1.02 5.69
CA PHE A 377 8.48 2.35 6.12
C PHE A 377 8.75 2.45 7.64
N GLY A 378 8.01 1.69 8.44
CA GLY A 378 8.13 1.70 9.90
C GLY A 378 9.35 0.99 10.46
N ALA A 379 10.14 0.25 9.68
CA ALA A 379 11.10 -0.73 10.20
C ALA A 379 12.15 -0.18 11.18
N ARG A 380 12.53 1.09 11.04
CA ARG A 380 13.57 1.75 11.86
C ARG A 380 12.99 2.64 12.95
N PHE A 381 11.67 2.63 13.16
CA PHE A 381 10.99 3.55 14.07
C PHE A 381 11.39 3.34 15.53
N ALA A 382 11.55 2.09 15.97
CA ALA A 382 12.01 1.78 17.33
C ALA A 382 13.42 2.34 17.62
N ASP A 383 14.35 2.23 16.68
CA ASP A 383 15.72 2.73 16.83
C ASP A 383 15.77 4.27 16.81
N PHE A 384 14.91 4.88 15.99
CA PHE A 384 14.69 6.32 16.04
C PHE A 384 14.19 6.76 17.42
N LEU A 385 13.14 6.12 17.95
CA LEU A 385 12.59 6.44 19.27
C LEU A 385 13.62 6.27 20.39
N ALA A 386 14.49 5.26 20.30
CA ALA A 386 15.55 5.02 21.29
C ALA A 386 16.55 6.17 21.42
N THR A 387 16.67 7.03 20.39
CA THR A 387 17.60 8.16 20.37
C THR A 387 16.89 9.52 20.34
N PHE A 388 15.55 9.54 20.30
CA PHE A 388 14.77 10.76 20.13
C PHE A 388 14.53 11.46 21.49
N PRO A 389 15.06 12.67 21.72
CA PRO A 389 15.05 13.28 23.06
C PRO A 389 13.65 13.55 23.63
N HIS A 390 12.65 13.81 22.77
CA HIS A 390 11.30 14.16 23.21
C HIS A 390 10.48 12.97 23.72
N VAL A 391 11.00 11.74 23.65
CA VAL A 391 10.38 10.53 24.25
C VAL A 391 11.21 9.95 25.39
N ALA A 392 12.22 10.66 25.88
CA ALA A 392 13.11 10.18 26.96
C ALA A 392 12.36 9.84 28.25
N ASP A 393 11.24 10.51 28.53
CA ASP A 393 10.38 10.26 29.69
C ASP A 393 9.48 9.01 29.52
N LEU A 394 9.48 8.38 28.33
CA LEU A 394 8.77 7.16 28.00
C LEU A 394 9.77 6.06 27.58
N PRO A 395 10.64 5.58 28.49
CA PRO A 395 11.76 4.70 28.14
C PRO A 395 11.34 3.32 27.60
N TYR A 396 10.08 2.92 27.79
CA TYR A 396 9.52 1.68 27.24
C TYR A 396 8.97 1.83 25.81
N LEU A 397 8.87 3.05 25.27
CA LEU A 397 8.28 3.31 23.97
C LEU A 397 9.04 2.65 22.80
N PRO A 398 10.39 2.59 22.78
CA PRO A 398 11.12 1.82 21.77
C PRO A 398 10.78 0.33 21.79
N ASP A 399 10.60 -0.26 22.98
CA ASP A 399 10.25 -1.67 23.12
C ASP A 399 8.80 -1.95 22.70
N MET A 400 7.89 -1.01 23.00
CA MET A 400 6.53 -1.06 22.45
C MET A 400 6.56 -1.01 20.92
N ALA A 401 7.35 -0.11 20.32
CA ALA A 401 7.50 -0.06 18.87
C ALA A 401 8.10 -1.36 18.30
N ARG A 402 9.07 -2.01 18.97
CA ARG A 402 9.57 -3.34 18.54
C ARG A 402 8.47 -4.40 18.57
N LEU A 403 7.64 -4.40 19.62
CA LEU A 403 6.52 -5.32 19.74
C LEU A 403 5.50 -5.11 18.61
N GLU A 404 5.06 -3.87 18.39
CA GLU A 404 4.09 -3.54 17.35
C GLU A 404 4.63 -3.79 15.95
N TRP A 405 5.92 -3.53 15.72
CA TRP A 405 6.56 -3.88 14.46
C TRP A 405 6.55 -5.39 14.21
N ALA A 406 6.80 -6.20 15.25
CA ALA A 406 6.68 -7.65 15.14
C ALA A 406 5.24 -8.11 14.86
N VAL A 407 4.23 -7.45 15.44
CA VAL A 407 2.80 -7.67 15.13
C VAL A 407 2.48 -7.31 13.68
N HIS A 408 2.97 -6.17 13.20
CA HIS A 408 2.84 -5.70 11.82
C HIS A 408 3.48 -6.70 10.83
N LEU A 409 4.70 -7.16 11.09
CA LEU A 409 5.36 -8.18 10.26
C LEU A 409 4.61 -9.52 10.28
N ALA A 410 4.11 -9.94 11.45
CA ALA A 410 3.32 -11.18 11.57
C ALA A 410 2.04 -11.13 10.72
N HIS A 411 1.45 -9.95 10.50
CA HIS A 411 0.28 -9.77 9.63
C HIS A 411 0.58 -10.17 8.17
N TYR A 412 1.78 -9.86 7.67
CA TYR A 412 2.21 -10.12 6.29
C TYR A 412 3.10 -11.35 6.12
N ALA A 413 3.48 -12.01 7.22
CA ALA A 413 4.36 -13.17 7.18
C ALA A 413 3.73 -14.33 6.38
N PRO A 414 4.55 -15.16 5.70
CA PRO A 414 4.06 -16.32 4.97
C PRO A 414 3.17 -17.23 5.84
N ASP A 415 2.10 -17.75 5.25
CA ASP A 415 1.28 -18.78 5.87
C ASP A 415 2.04 -20.11 5.93
N ALA A 416 1.95 -20.82 7.06
CA ALA A 416 2.45 -22.17 7.21
C ALA A 416 1.46 -23.04 7.99
N GLN A 417 1.51 -24.35 7.78
CA GLN A 417 0.67 -25.27 8.52
C GLN A 417 1.29 -25.53 9.90
N GLY A 418 0.55 -25.20 10.95
CA GLY A 418 0.93 -25.54 12.32
C GLY A 418 1.01 -27.05 12.53
N LEU A 419 1.87 -27.48 13.45
CA LEU A 419 2.03 -28.87 13.84
C LEU A 419 0.72 -29.43 14.43
N ALA A 420 0.22 -30.51 13.85
CA ALA A 420 -0.99 -31.17 14.34
C ALA A 420 -0.72 -31.92 15.67
N PRO A 421 -1.62 -31.85 16.66
CA PRO A 421 -1.46 -32.59 17.93
C PRO A 421 -1.26 -34.10 17.73
N GLU A 422 -1.91 -34.68 16.73
CA GLU A 422 -1.83 -36.10 16.39
C GLU A 422 -0.41 -36.48 15.94
N SER A 423 0.29 -35.58 15.24
CA SER A 423 1.67 -35.79 14.79
C SER A 423 2.65 -35.85 15.96
N LEU A 424 2.39 -35.12 17.04
CA LEU A 424 3.17 -35.21 18.28
C LEU A 424 2.85 -36.47 19.06
N ALA A 425 1.56 -36.81 19.17
CA ALA A 425 1.11 -37.99 19.91
C ALA A 425 1.62 -39.31 19.30
N ALA A 426 1.98 -39.32 18.01
CA ALA A 426 2.55 -40.47 17.33
C ALA A 426 4.05 -40.71 17.61
N LEU A 427 4.75 -39.77 18.26
CA LEU A 427 6.19 -39.87 18.52
C LEU A 427 6.49 -40.53 19.86
N HIS A 428 7.49 -41.42 19.88
CA HIS A 428 8.07 -41.91 21.13
C HIS A 428 8.84 -40.78 21.84
N PRO A 429 8.92 -40.73 23.18
CA PRO A 429 9.67 -39.70 23.91
C PRO A 429 11.08 -39.43 23.37
N ASP A 430 11.90 -40.47 23.17
CA ASP A 430 13.25 -40.32 22.61
C ASP A 430 13.26 -39.69 21.20
N GLN A 431 12.22 -39.96 20.40
CA GLN A 431 12.08 -39.37 19.07
C GLN A 431 11.63 -37.91 19.15
N LEU A 432 10.79 -37.58 20.13
CA LEU A 432 10.34 -36.22 20.39
C LEU A 432 11.51 -35.36 20.85
N GLU A 433 12.29 -35.83 21.83
CA GLU A 433 13.48 -35.13 22.34
C GLU A 433 14.52 -34.83 21.26
N ALA A 434 14.75 -35.78 20.35
CA ALA A 434 15.70 -35.62 19.25
C ALA A 434 15.17 -34.75 18.09
N ARG A 435 13.86 -34.46 18.05
CA ARG A 435 13.24 -33.75 16.93
C ARG A 435 13.57 -32.27 16.96
N ARG A 436 13.70 -31.67 15.78
CA ARG A 436 13.82 -30.22 15.60
C ARG A 436 12.49 -29.73 15.05
N PHE A 437 11.94 -28.70 15.70
CA PHE A 437 10.76 -28.00 15.23
C PHE A 437 11.18 -26.60 14.78
N SER A 438 10.49 -26.08 13.78
CA SER A 438 10.62 -24.67 13.41
C SER A 438 9.51 -23.87 14.06
N LEU A 439 9.74 -22.58 14.30
CA LEU A 439 8.64 -21.68 14.62
C LEU A 439 7.92 -21.29 13.33
N HIS A 440 6.60 -21.12 13.41
CA HIS A 440 5.81 -20.62 12.31
C HIS A 440 6.39 -19.25 11.84
N PRO A 441 6.44 -18.95 10.52
CA PRO A 441 7.06 -17.71 10.01
C PRO A 441 6.48 -16.42 10.58
N ALA A 442 5.20 -16.45 10.96
CA ALA A 442 4.51 -15.36 11.65
C ALA A 442 4.79 -15.27 13.17
N CYS A 443 5.74 -16.04 13.70
CA CYS A 443 6.14 -15.99 15.11
C CYS A 443 7.37 -15.12 15.34
N ALA A 444 7.29 -14.25 16.34
CA ALA A 444 8.43 -13.48 16.82
C ALA A 444 8.48 -13.53 18.36
N LEU A 445 9.68 -13.72 18.89
CA LEU A 445 9.95 -13.69 20.32
C LEU A 445 10.55 -12.34 20.69
N LEU A 446 10.04 -11.74 21.75
CA LEU A 446 10.49 -10.46 22.28
C LEU A 446 10.82 -10.60 23.77
N GLU A 447 11.92 -9.99 24.17
CA GLU A 447 12.31 -9.79 25.56
C GLU A 447 12.45 -8.28 25.80
N SER A 448 11.96 -7.81 26.94
CA SER A 448 11.99 -6.39 27.31
C SER A 448 12.17 -6.25 28.81
N ASP A 449 12.86 -5.20 29.24
CA ASP A 449 12.91 -4.78 30.66
C ASP A 449 11.58 -4.17 31.15
N TRP A 450 10.58 -4.08 30.26
CA TRP A 450 9.32 -3.40 30.48
C TRP A 450 8.13 -4.32 30.17
N GLN A 451 6.99 -4.08 30.83
CA GLN A 451 5.74 -4.81 30.60
C GLN A 451 4.99 -4.38 29.33
N VAL A 452 5.70 -4.22 28.21
CA VAL A 452 5.12 -3.73 26.94
C VAL A 452 4.06 -4.67 26.37
N ALA A 453 4.20 -5.99 26.56
CA ALA A 453 3.22 -6.96 26.09
C ALA A 453 1.89 -6.88 26.87
N ALA A 454 1.96 -6.72 28.20
CA ALA A 454 0.76 -6.51 29.02
C ALA A 454 0.10 -5.16 28.70
N LEU A 455 0.91 -4.11 28.52
CA LEU A 455 0.42 -2.80 28.08
C LEU A 455 -0.26 -2.86 26.71
N TRP A 456 0.31 -3.62 25.76
CA TRP A 456 -0.30 -3.83 24.44
C TRP A 456 -1.64 -4.56 24.56
N GLN A 457 -1.70 -5.65 25.32
CA GLN A 457 -2.95 -6.38 25.57
C GLN A 457 -4.04 -5.49 26.19
N ALA A 458 -3.67 -4.55 27.08
CA ALA A 458 -4.60 -3.60 27.68
C ALA A 458 -5.30 -2.68 26.67
N HIS A 459 -4.70 -2.45 25.50
CA HIS A 459 -5.26 -1.64 24.40
C HIS A 459 -6.09 -2.46 23.42
N GLN A 460 -6.09 -3.79 23.52
CA GLN A 460 -6.88 -4.63 22.63
C GLN A 460 -8.28 -4.90 23.18
N GLU A 461 -9.23 -5.09 22.26
CA GLU A 461 -10.55 -5.62 22.61
C GLU A 461 -10.44 -7.07 23.11
N GLY A 462 -11.10 -7.38 24.22
CA GLY A 462 -11.21 -8.75 24.75
C GLY A 462 -10.75 -8.89 26.20
N GLU A 463 -10.33 -10.10 26.56
CA GLU A 463 -9.80 -10.41 27.89
C GLU A 463 -8.46 -9.68 28.10
N GLY A 464 -8.44 -8.70 29.01
CA GLY A 464 -7.29 -7.84 29.26
C GLY A 464 -7.53 -6.36 28.94
N GLN A 465 -8.61 -6.03 28.20
CA GLN A 465 -8.92 -4.64 27.87
C GLN A 465 -9.00 -3.76 29.13
N GLY A 466 -8.27 -2.65 29.13
CA GLY A 466 -8.22 -1.70 30.25
C GLY A 466 -7.46 -2.19 31.49
N MET A 467 -6.84 -3.38 31.44
CA MET A 467 -6.01 -3.92 32.54
C MET A 467 -4.56 -3.45 32.38
N PHE A 468 -4.32 -2.17 32.64
CA PHE A 468 -2.98 -1.59 32.53
C PHE A 468 -2.04 -2.11 33.64
N PRO A 469 -0.76 -2.43 33.32
CA PRO A 469 0.21 -2.83 34.33
C PRO A 469 0.45 -1.72 35.35
N GLN A 470 0.52 -2.08 36.64
CA GLN A 470 0.76 -1.12 37.73
C GLN A 470 2.22 -0.65 37.80
N ASP A 471 3.16 -1.54 37.46
CA ASP A 471 4.59 -1.24 37.38
C ASP A 471 5.09 -1.57 35.98
N MET A 472 5.53 -0.56 35.23
CA MET A 472 6.04 -0.79 33.89
C MET A 472 7.42 -1.46 33.87
N ARG A 473 8.25 -1.31 34.92
CA ARG A 473 9.67 -1.70 34.90
C ARG A 473 9.87 -3.13 35.45
N VAL A 474 9.17 -4.07 34.83
CA VAL A 474 9.30 -5.49 35.12
C VAL A 474 9.68 -6.18 33.82
N ALA A 475 10.77 -6.96 33.86
CA ALA A 475 11.21 -7.74 32.72
C ALA A 475 10.09 -8.69 32.27
N SER A 476 9.82 -8.70 30.98
CA SER A 476 8.75 -9.52 30.40
C SER A 476 9.19 -10.14 29.08
N CYS A 477 8.70 -11.35 28.85
CA CYS A 477 8.88 -12.08 27.60
C CYS A 477 7.53 -12.18 26.89
N ALA A 478 7.56 -12.12 25.56
CA ALA A 478 6.37 -12.21 24.75
C ALA A 478 6.59 -13.02 23.48
N LEU A 479 5.51 -13.63 23.01
CA LEU A 479 5.41 -14.27 21.71
C LEU A 479 4.36 -13.54 20.88
N VAL A 480 4.80 -12.95 19.78
CA VAL A 480 3.90 -12.57 18.69
C VAL A 480 3.65 -13.81 17.85
N CYS A 481 2.39 -14.08 17.53
CA CYS A 481 2.00 -15.15 16.60
C CYS A 481 0.76 -14.72 15.80
N ARG A 482 0.51 -15.36 14.65
CA ARG A 482 -0.72 -15.17 13.88
C ARG A 482 -1.53 -16.46 13.86
N THR A 483 -2.61 -16.50 14.63
CA THR A 483 -3.57 -17.61 14.59
C THR A 483 -4.64 -17.30 13.56
N ARG A 484 -4.69 -18.09 12.47
CA ARG A 484 -5.48 -17.81 11.27
C ARG A 484 -5.02 -16.49 10.62
N TRP A 485 -5.72 -15.39 10.91
CA TRP A 485 -5.56 -14.10 10.22
C TRP A 485 -5.23 -12.93 11.16
N LYS A 486 -5.33 -13.13 12.48
CA LYS A 486 -5.13 -12.07 13.47
C LYS A 486 -3.84 -12.30 14.22
N ALA A 487 -2.93 -11.34 14.14
CA ALA A 487 -1.75 -11.31 14.99
C ALA A 487 -2.16 -11.11 16.46
N GLN A 488 -1.49 -11.82 17.35
CA GLN A 488 -1.74 -11.83 18.79
C GLN A 488 -0.41 -11.76 19.52
N VAL A 489 -0.43 -11.16 20.70
CA VAL A 489 0.70 -11.13 21.63
C VAL A 489 0.34 -11.99 22.83
N LEU A 490 1.15 -13.00 23.09
CA LEU A 490 1.04 -13.90 24.25
C LEU A 490 2.14 -13.55 25.25
N LEU A 491 1.77 -13.45 26.52
CA LEU A 491 2.74 -13.34 27.62
C LEU A 491 3.42 -14.69 27.82
N LEU A 492 4.74 -14.67 27.96
CA LEU A 492 5.55 -15.84 28.29
C LEU A 492 6.26 -15.61 29.62
N ASP A 493 6.38 -16.66 30.42
CA ASP A 493 7.44 -16.71 31.43
C ASP A 493 8.81 -16.92 30.76
N ALA A 494 9.87 -16.71 31.55
CA ALA A 494 11.24 -16.78 31.06
C ALA A 494 11.62 -18.19 30.58
N ALA A 495 11.10 -19.25 31.21
CA ALA A 495 11.40 -20.64 30.86
C ALA A 495 10.78 -21.03 29.50
N ALA A 496 9.50 -20.70 29.29
CA ALA A 496 8.81 -20.89 28.01
C ALA A 496 9.47 -20.09 26.87
N HIS A 497 9.89 -18.86 27.16
CA HIS A 497 10.64 -18.04 26.19
C HIS A 497 11.98 -18.68 25.81
N ALA A 498 12.75 -19.17 26.79
CA ALA A 498 14.03 -19.85 26.55
C ALA A 498 13.86 -21.11 25.70
N ALA A 499 12.82 -21.92 25.95
CA ALA A 499 12.51 -23.09 25.12
C ALA A 499 12.22 -22.69 23.66
N LEU A 500 11.33 -21.72 23.43
CA LEU A 500 11.01 -21.27 22.08
C LEU A 500 12.21 -20.62 21.38
N LEU A 501 13.08 -19.93 22.13
CA LEU A 501 14.31 -19.35 21.61
C LEU A 501 15.29 -20.43 21.13
N ALA A 502 15.45 -21.51 21.90
CA ALA A 502 16.26 -22.66 21.50
C ALA A 502 15.71 -23.32 20.22
N LEU A 503 14.39 -23.51 20.12
CA LEU A 503 13.75 -24.01 18.90
C LEU A 503 13.96 -23.08 17.70
N ARG A 504 13.84 -21.75 17.88
CA ARG A 504 14.10 -20.75 16.83
C ARG A 504 15.56 -20.81 16.33
N GLN A 505 16.51 -21.14 17.20
CA GLN A 505 17.92 -21.36 16.85
C GLN A 505 18.16 -22.73 16.20
N GLY A 506 17.10 -23.51 15.95
CA GLY A 506 17.14 -24.80 15.31
C GLY A 506 17.60 -25.91 16.23
N GLN A 507 17.63 -25.73 17.55
CA GLN A 507 17.99 -26.79 18.51
C GLN A 507 16.92 -27.90 18.58
N THR A 508 17.24 -29.02 19.23
CA THR A 508 16.28 -30.11 19.41
C THR A 508 15.27 -29.77 20.49
N PHE A 509 14.13 -30.47 20.52
CA PHE A 509 13.11 -30.29 21.53
C PHE A 509 13.64 -30.60 22.94
N GLY A 510 14.49 -31.62 23.09
CA GLY A 510 15.15 -31.93 24.36
C GLY A 510 16.00 -30.75 24.85
N ALA A 511 16.85 -30.16 23.99
CA ALA A 511 17.66 -29.00 24.34
C ALA A 511 16.80 -27.76 24.69
N ALA A 512 15.65 -27.60 24.05
CA ALA A 512 14.69 -26.56 24.40
C ALA A 512 14.06 -26.78 25.79
N LEU A 513 13.77 -28.03 26.17
CA LEU A 513 13.31 -28.36 27.51
C LEU A 513 14.40 -28.14 28.56
N ASP A 514 15.64 -28.54 28.26
CA ASP A 514 16.78 -28.29 29.14
C ASP A 514 16.93 -26.79 29.43
N ALA A 515 16.85 -25.94 28.40
CA ALA A 515 16.91 -24.48 28.55
C ALA A 515 15.77 -23.91 29.42
N ALA A 516 14.57 -24.49 29.36
CA ALA A 516 13.47 -24.11 30.24
C ALA A 516 13.70 -24.56 31.69
N PHE A 517 14.10 -25.82 31.90
CA PHE A 517 14.34 -26.39 33.22
C PHE A 517 15.54 -25.77 33.95
N GLU A 518 16.53 -25.27 33.22
CA GLU A 518 17.65 -24.49 33.80
C GLU A 518 17.17 -23.19 34.45
N LEU A 519 16.11 -22.56 33.91
CA LEU A 519 15.53 -21.33 34.45
C LEU A 519 14.46 -21.61 35.51
N ASP A 520 13.62 -22.63 35.29
CA ASP A 520 12.59 -23.07 36.21
C ASP A 520 12.55 -24.61 36.32
N PRO A 521 13.12 -25.18 37.39
CA PRO A 521 13.05 -26.63 37.63
C PRO A 521 11.63 -27.18 37.79
N ALA A 522 10.63 -26.33 38.01
CA ALA A 522 9.21 -26.68 38.10
C ALA A 522 8.43 -26.43 36.80
N PHE A 523 9.11 -26.13 35.69
CA PHE A 523 8.50 -25.85 34.39
C PHE A 523 7.52 -26.97 33.96
N ASP A 524 6.24 -26.63 33.80
CA ASP A 524 5.21 -27.55 33.33
C ASP A 524 5.03 -27.42 31.82
N LEU A 525 5.63 -28.34 31.07
CA LEU A 525 5.55 -28.35 29.60
C LEU A 525 4.10 -28.47 29.08
N ALA A 526 3.22 -29.18 29.78
CA ALA A 526 1.92 -29.54 29.24
C ALA A 526 1.01 -28.33 28.90
N PRO A 527 0.82 -27.31 29.76
CA PRO A 527 0.08 -26.10 29.42
C PRO A 527 0.75 -25.29 28.31
N HIS A 528 2.07 -25.14 28.31
CA HIS A 528 2.78 -24.39 27.28
C HIS A 528 2.65 -25.05 25.90
N LEU A 529 2.85 -26.36 25.82
CA LEU A 529 2.71 -27.10 24.57
C LEU A 529 1.27 -27.03 24.03
N ARG A 530 0.24 -27.11 24.91
CA ARG A 530 -1.16 -26.89 24.51
C ARG A 530 -1.37 -25.49 23.92
N GLN A 531 -0.82 -24.45 24.54
CA GLN A 531 -0.90 -23.09 24.03
C GLN A 531 -0.18 -22.96 22.68
N TRP A 532 1.03 -23.49 22.56
CA TRP A 532 1.82 -23.43 21.33
C TRP A 532 1.12 -24.13 20.15
N LEU A 533 0.47 -25.26 20.40
CA LEU A 533 -0.33 -25.96 19.39
C LEU A 533 -1.61 -25.19 19.03
N ALA A 534 -2.33 -24.67 20.03
CA ALA A 534 -3.55 -23.90 19.79
C ALA A 534 -3.31 -22.65 18.94
N HIS A 535 -2.12 -22.05 19.06
CA HIS A 535 -1.72 -20.86 18.32
C HIS A 535 -0.86 -21.14 17.07
N ALA A 536 -0.67 -22.42 16.71
CA ALA A 536 0.16 -22.85 15.58
C ALA A 536 1.60 -22.30 15.63
N VAL A 537 2.19 -22.22 16.82
CA VAL A 537 3.53 -21.67 17.05
C VAL A 537 4.61 -22.55 16.44
N LEU A 538 4.42 -23.87 16.51
CA LEU A 538 5.35 -24.85 15.95
C LEU A 538 4.91 -25.23 14.53
N ALA A 539 5.86 -25.23 13.60
CA ALA A 539 5.72 -25.77 12.26
C ALA A 539 6.64 -26.99 12.09
N ALA A 540 6.18 -27.95 11.29
CA ALA A 540 6.82 -29.26 11.10
C ALA A 540 8.15 -29.18 10.34
#